data_AF-A0A496VRW6-F1
#
_entry.id   AF-A0A496VRW6-F1
#
_cell.length_a   1.000
_cell.length_b   1.000
_cell.length_c   1.000
_cell.angle_alpha   90.00
_cell.angle_beta   90.00
_cell.angle_gamma   90.00
#
_symmetry.space_group_name_H-M   'P 1'
#
loop_
_entity.id
_entity.type
_entity.pdbx_description
1 polymer ?
#
loop_
_entity_poly.entity_id
_entity_poly.type
_entity_poly.pdbx_seq_one_letter_code
_entity_poly.pdbx_strand_id
1 'polypeptide(L)'
;MRSFREWTLAELDRTFDLIVLDDSPILKSWLDGHAEISDFEHQALCSFQSLLTAHVYDWNETELAYNFIGPVMALVRFSSKEFNFFAERTLTGKVDEIEIGGKPDGIIASGFREPKLPYFCLQEYTKEKEPDGDPAAQVLAAMLVAQEVNQYQLPVYGCYIKGEVWHFLTLQNRSYSISEGYLATRQADIVDIFKILKVLKMIIIEFMKVKS
;
A
#
# COMPACT_ATOMS: atom_id res chain seq x y z
N MET A 1 -17.59 -11.42 11.27
CA MET A 1 -16.52 -10.63 10.62
C MET A 1 -15.89 -9.60 11.57
N ARG A 2 -14.58 -9.71 11.84
CA ARG A 2 -13.76 -8.72 12.58
C ARG A 2 -13.22 -7.67 11.61
N SER A 3 -13.28 -6.39 11.98
CA SER A 3 -12.82 -5.26 11.18
C SER A 3 -11.29 -5.18 11.13
N PHE A 4 -10.71 -4.72 10.02
CA PHE A 4 -9.27 -4.43 9.93
C PHE A 4 -8.78 -3.52 11.06
N ARG A 5 -9.59 -2.53 11.47
CA ARG A 5 -9.26 -1.55 12.52
C ARG A 5 -9.14 -2.16 13.91
N GLU A 6 -9.72 -3.33 14.13
CA GLU A 6 -9.77 -3.99 15.43
C GLU A 6 -8.52 -4.84 15.68
N TRP A 7 -7.58 -4.94 14.73
CA TRP A 7 -6.37 -5.75 14.87
C TRP A 7 -5.17 -4.91 15.30
N THR A 8 -4.31 -5.55 16.09
CA THR A 8 -2.92 -5.13 16.35
C THR A 8 -1.94 -6.11 15.70
N LEU A 9 -0.70 -5.68 15.43
CA LEU A 9 0.31 -6.59 14.86
C LEU A 9 0.51 -7.83 15.73
N ALA A 10 0.63 -7.65 17.05
CA ALA A 10 0.82 -8.76 17.99
C ALA A 10 -0.36 -9.75 18.03
N GLU A 11 -1.59 -9.31 17.73
CA GLU A 11 -2.72 -10.22 17.58
C GLU A 11 -2.69 -10.96 16.25
N LEU A 12 -2.35 -10.27 15.15
CA LEU A 12 -2.21 -10.91 13.84
C LEU A 12 -1.13 -11.98 13.88
N ASP A 13 0.04 -11.66 14.46
CA ASP A 13 1.16 -12.59 14.60
C ASP A 13 0.75 -13.85 15.35
N ARG A 14 0.08 -13.71 16.49
CA ARG A 14 -0.37 -14.85 17.31
C ARG A 14 -1.54 -15.62 16.70
N THR A 15 -2.42 -14.95 15.96
CA THR A 15 -3.65 -15.57 15.44
C THR A 15 -3.39 -16.34 14.15
N PHE A 16 -2.49 -15.84 13.32
CA PHE A 16 -2.21 -16.38 11.98
C PHE A 16 -0.79 -16.94 11.88
N ASP A 17 -0.11 -17.16 13.00
CA ASP A 17 1.26 -17.68 13.08
C ASP A 17 2.23 -16.92 12.15
N LEU A 18 2.16 -15.58 12.17
CA LEU A 18 2.97 -14.75 11.27
C LEU A 18 4.42 -14.64 11.77
N ILE A 19 5.32 -14.54 10.80
CA ILE A 19 6.76 -14.41 11.00
C ILE A 19 7.19 -13.07 10.42
N VAL A 20 7.76 -12.21 11.27
CA VAL A 20 8.41 -10.98 10.81
C VAL A 20 9.79 -11.34 10.26
N LEU A 21 10.10 -10.84 9.06
CA LEU A 21 11.41 -10.98 8.43
C LEU A 21 12.16 -9.65 8.48
N ASP A 22 13.33 -9.65 9.10
CA ASP A 22 14.25 -8.50 9.09
C ASP A 22 14.93 -8.32 7.73
N ASP A 23 15.18 -9.43 7.00
CA ASP A 23 15.73 -9.44 5.65
C ASP A 23 14.79 -10.20 4.70
N SER A 24 14.11 -9.45 3.84
CA SER A 24 13.16 -9.97 2.86
C SER A 24 13.69 -9.69 1.44
N PRO A 25 14.10 -10.73 0.69
CA PRO A 25 14.53 -10.57 -0.69
C PRO A 25 13.46 -9.96 -1.60
N ILE A 26 12.18 -10.21 -1.31
CA ILE A 26 11.04 -9.67 -2.07
C ILE A 26 10.90 -8.17 -1.82
N LEU A 27 10.91 -7.76 -0.55
CA LEU A 27 10.85 -6.34 -0.20
C LEU A 27 12.05 -5.60 -0.77
N LYS A 28 13.26 -6.14 -0.59
CA LYS A 28 14.49 -5.55 -1.11
C LYS A 28 14.49 -5.41 -2.63
N SER A 29 14.11 -6.46 -3.36
CA SER A 29 14.00 -6.42 -4.82
C SER A 29 13.00 -5.38 -5.30
N TRP A 30 11.94 -5.12 -4.54
CA TRP A 30 10.95 -4.11 -4.87
C TRP A 30 11.49 -2.69 -4.58
N LEU A 31 12.06 -2.48 -3.40
CA LEU A 31 12.57 -1.17 -2.98
C LEU A 31 13.78 -0.71 -3.80
N ASP A 32 14.69 -1.62 -4.11
CA ASP A 32 15.90 -1.37 -4.89
C ASP A 32 15.67 -1.46 -6.41
N GLY A 33 14.42 -1.69 -6.83
CA GLY A 33 14.07 -1.85 -8.23
C GLY A 33 14.34 -0.58 -9.05
N HIS A 34 14.80 -0.76 -10.28
CA HIS A 34 15.08 0.36 -11.16
C HIS A 34 13.81 0.87 -11.85
N ALA A 35 13.56 2.18 -11.75
CA ALA A 35 12.57 2.90 -12.54
C ALA A 35 13.10 4.28 -12.92
N GLU A 36 12.96 4.64 -14.20
CA GLU A 36 13.30 5.96 -14.69
C GLU A 36 12.26 7.00 -14.27
N ILE A 37 12.71 8.24 -14.06
CA ILE A 37 11.84 9.40 -13.82
C ILE A 37 12.10 10.40 -14.93
N SER A 38 11.03 10.79 -15.62
CA SER A 38 11.05 11.85 -16.63
C SER A 38 11.10 13.24 -15.99
N ASP A 39 11.56 14.23 -16.74
CA ASP A 39 11.59 15.63 -16.27
C ASP A 39 10.21 16.13 -15.84
N PHE A 40 9.15 15.71 -16.55
CA PHE A 40 7.77 16.03 -16.19
C PHE A 40 7.37 15.43 -14.83
N GLU A 41 7.66 14.15 -14.61
CA GLU A 41 7.37 13.49 -13.34
C GLU A 41 8.14 14.15 -12.20
N HIS A 42 9.42 14.47 -12.41
CA HIS A 42 10.23 15.17 -11.43
C HIS A 42 9.65 16.53 -11.06
N GLN A 43 9.25 17.35 -12.05
CA GLN A 43 8.61 18.65 -11.81
C GLN A 43 7.29 18.52 -11.06
N ALA A 44 6.46 17.51 -11.40
CA ALA A 44 5.21 17.24 -10.72
C ALA A 44 5.44 16.86 -9.25
N LEU A 45 6.41 15.98 -8.98
CA LEU A 45 6.78 15.59 -7.61
C LEU A 45 7.27 16.78 -6.78
N CYS A 46 8.08 17.68 -7.35
CA CYS A 46 8.50 18.90 -6.67
C CYS A 46 7.30 19.79 -6.29
N SER A 47 6.32 19.90 -7.18
CA SER A 47 5.07 20.65 -6.91
C SER A 47 4.27 20.01 -5.77
N PHE A 48 4.05 18.69 -5.81
CA PHE A 48 3.32 17.95 -4.78
C PHE A 48 4.03 18.00 -3.43
N GLN A 49 5.37 17.85 -3.41
CA GLN A 49 6.17 17.96 -2.20
C GLN A 49 6.09 19.36 -1.59
N SER A 50 6.09 20.41 -2.41
CA SER A 50 5.98 21.79 -1.92
C SER A 50 4.63 22.00 -1.21
N LEU A 51 3.54 21.47 -1.77
CA LEU A 51 2.22 21.49 -1.15
C LEU A 51 2.20 20.70 0.17
N LEU A 52 2.72 19.47 0.16
CA LEU A 52 2.79 18.64 1.37
C LEU A 52 3.58 19.33 2.48
N THR A 53 4.77 19.86 2.17
CA THR A 53 5.64 20.53 3.15
C THR A 53 4.96 21.73 3.78
N ALA A 54 4.14 22.46 3.02
CA ALA A 54 3.44 23.64 3.50
C ALA A 54 2.23 23.31 4.39
N HIS A 55 1.59 22.13 4.21
CA HIS A 55 0.25 21.88 4.73
C HIS A 55 0.05 20.57 5.48
N VAL A 56 1.03 19.65 5.52
CA VAL A 56 0.84 18.30 6.10
C VAL A 56 0.38 18.31 7.56
N TYR A 57 0.70 19.35 8.33
CA TYR A 57 0.29 19.48 9.73
C TYR A 57 -1.09 20.13 9.91
N ASP A 58 -1.65 20.72 8.86
CA ASP A 58 -2.96 21.37 8.84
C ASP A 58 -4.02 20.54 8.11
N TRP A 59 -3.60 19.64 7.21
CA TRP A 59 -4.51 18.78 6.46
C TRP A 59 -5.09 17.65 7.31
N ASN A 60 -6.39 17.43 7.15
CA ASN A 60 -7.02 16.17 7.51
C ASN A 60 -6.71 15.07 6.48
N GLU A 61 -7.19 13.85 6.72
CA GLU A 61 -6.94 12.69 5.85
C GLU A 61 -7.45 12.87 4.43
N THR A 62 -8.66 13.40 4.28
CA THR A 62 -9.26 13.59 2.97
C THR A 62 -8.47 14.62 2.16
N GLU A 63 -7.97 15.67 2.82
CA GLU A 63 -7.12 16.67 2.19
C GLU A 63 -5.74 16.11 1.83
N LEU A 64 -5.12 15.31 2.71
CA LEU A 64 -3.86 14.62 2.40
C LEU A 64 -4.02 13.65 1.21
N ALA A 65 -5.09 12.87 1.21
CA ALA A 65 -5.42 11.94 0.14
C ALA A 65 -5.62 12.68 -1.19
N TYR A 66 -6.40 13.77 -1.21
CA TYR A 66 -6.70 14.48 -2.46
C TYR A 66 -5.56 15.37 -2.96
N ASN A 67 -4.81 16.01 -2.07
CA ASN A 67 -3.79 16.97 -2.47
C ASN A 67 -2.40 16.37 -2.66
N PHE A 68 -2.15 15.16 -2.14
CA PHE A 68 -0.83 14.55 -2.22
C PHE A 68 -0.86 13.07 -2.66
N ILE A 69 -1.49 12.18 -1.89
CA ILE A 69 -1.39 10.73 -2.13
C ILE A 69 -2.05 10.35 -3.46
N GLY A 70 -3.28 10.81 -3.70
CA GLY A 70 -4.02 10.63 -4.95
C GLY A 70 -3.25 11.16 -6.18
N PRO A 71 -2.74 12.41 -6.16
CA PRO A 71 -1.87 12.93 -7.22
C PRO A 71 -0.63 12.07 -7.51
N VAL A 72 0.05 11.56 -6.47
CA VAL A 72 1.19 10.64 -6.64
C VAL A 72 0.73 9.33 -7.30
N MET A 73 -0.35 8.71 -6.82
CA MET A 73 -0.90 7.47 -7.40
C MET A 73 -1.35 7.66 -8.86
N ALA A 74 -1.97 8.81 -9.16
CA ALA A 74 -2.40 9.17 -10.51
C ALA A 74 -1.20 9.38 -11.45
N LEU A 75 -0.11 9.99 -10.96
CA LEU A 75 1.11 10.20 -11.73
C LEU A 75 1.81 8.88 -12.11
N VAL A 76 1.79 7.87 -11.22
CA VAL A 76 2.28 6.51 -11.54
C VAL A 76 1.40 5.82 -12.59
N ARG A 77 0.12 6.21 -12.67
CA ARG A 77 -0.90 5.72 -13.59
C ARG A 77 -1.21 4.23 -13.36
N PHE A 78 -1.71 3.89 -12.18
CA PHE A 78 -2.22 2.54 -11.88
C PHE A 78 -3.54 2.18 -12.57
N SER A 79 -4.02 2.97 -13.55
CA SER A 79 -5.29 2.77 -14.24
C SER A 79 -5.13 2.23 -15.66
N SER A 80 -5.65 1.02 -15.89
CA SER A 80 -5.75 0.34 -17.19
C SER A 80 -7.09 -0.40 -17.30
N LYS A 81 -7.32 -1.15 -18.39
CA LYS A 81 -8.51 -2.03 -18.49
C LYS A 81 -8.31 -3.35 -17.72
N GLU A 82 -7.06 -3.65 -17.43
CA GLU A 82 -6.57 -4.91 -16.88
C GLU A 82 -6.47 -4.86 -15.35
N PHE A 83 -5.99 -3.73 -14.81
CA PHE A 83 -5.90 -3.42 -13.38
C PHE A 83 -6.15 -1.93 -13.12
N ASN A 84 -6.60 -1.60 -11.91
CA ASN A 84 -6.86 -0.23 -11.49
C ASN A 84 -6.47 0.03 -10.03
N PHE A 85 -6.34 1.30 -9.67
CA PHE A 85 -6.38 1.77 -8.29
C PHE A 85 -7.83 2.00 -7.87
N PHE A 86 -8.22 1.42 -6.75
CA PHE A 86 -9.57 1.46 -6.20
C PHE A 86 -9.52 2.00 -4.77
N ALA A 87 -10.07 3.19 -4.56
CA ALA A 87 -10.17 3.79 -3.24
C ALA A 87 -11.45 3.33 -2.51
N GLU A 88 -11.39 3.19 -1.19
CA GLU A 88 -12.54 2.97 -0.30
C GLU A 88 -13.46 1.79 -0.71
N ARG A 89 -12.88 0.71 -1.26
CA ARG A 89 -13.62 -0.49 -1.63
C ARG A 89 -13.59 -1.53 -0.52
N THR A 90 -14.74 -2.19 -0.34
CA THR A 90 -14.86 -3.30 0.61
C THR A 90 -13.95 -4.46 0.18
N LEU A 91 -13.13 -4.92 1.11
CA LEU A 91 -12.31 -6.12 1.00
C LEU A 91 -12.64 -7.01 2.20
N THR A 92 -13.14 -8.22 1.94
CA THR A 92 -13.55 -9.18 2.98
C THR A 92 -13.12 -10.58 2.56
N GLY A 93 -12.81 -11.44 3.53
CA GLY A 93 -12.45 -12.82 3.28
C GLY A 93 -12.36 -13.63 4.57
N LYS A 94 -11.95 -14.88 4.42
CA LYS A 94 -11.80 -15.82 5.53
C LYS A 94 -10.34 -16.28 5.57
N VAL A 95 -9.63 -15.95 6.65
CA VAL A 95 -8.23 -16.36 6.87
C VAL A 95 -8.24 -17.32 8.06
N ASP A 96 -7.77 -18.54 7.88
CA ASP A 96 -7.83 -19.61 8.91
C ASP A 96 -9.18 -19.71 9.61
N GLU A 97 -10.25 -19.78 8.82
CA GLU A 97 -11.63 -19.85 9.27
C GLU A 97 -12.19 -18.57 9.95
N ILE A 98 -11.39 -17.52 10.12
CA ILE A 98 -11.80 -16.25 10.70
C ILE A 98 -12.24 -15.29 9.59
N GLU A 99 -13.48 -14.82 9.66
CA GLU A 99 -13.96 -13.76 8.78
C GLU A 99 -13.34 -12.41 9.17
N ILE A 100 -12.60 -11.82 8.24
CA ILE A 100 -11.95 -10.52 8.40
C ILE A 100 -12.36 -9.62 7.24
N GLY A 101 -12.53 -8.32 7.50
CA GLY A 101 -12.79 -7.39 6.42
C GLY A 101 -12.80 -5.93 6.80
N GLY A 102 -12.93 -5.07 5.81
CA GLY A 102 -12.97 -3.63 5.99
C GLY A 102 -12.84 -2.91 4.65
N LYS A 103 -12.48 -1.63 4.72
CA LYS A 103 -12.21 -0.79 3.56
C LYS A 103 -10.82 -0.19 3.72
N PRO A 104 -9.80 -0.70 3.01
CA PRO A 104 -8.53 -0.01 2.90
C PRO A 104 -8.74 1.31 2.14
N ASP A 105 -7.92 2.32 2.45
CA ASP A 105 -8.01 3.62 1.77
C ASP A 105 -7.69 3.48 0.27
N GLY A 106 -6.84 2.50 -0.09
CA GLY A 106 -6.55 2.15 -1.48
C GLY A 106 -6.23 0.68 -1.70
N ILE A 107 -6.61 0.17 -2.87
CA ILE A 107 -6.24 -1.17 -3.35
C ILE A 107 -5.80 -1.05 -4.81
N ILE A 108 -4.67 -1.66 -5.19
CA ILE A 108 -4.39 -1.91 -6.61
C ILE A 108 -4.75 -3.36 -6.91
N ALA A 109 -5.71 -3.56 -7.80
CA ALA A 109 -6.25 -4.88 -8.11
C ALA A 109 -6.48 -5.05 -9.61
N SER A 110 -6.54 -6.31 -10.07
CA SER A 110 -7.08 -6.59 -11.41
C SER A 110 -8.55 -6.18 -11.50
N GLY A 111 -9.01 -5.93 -12.72
CA GLY A 111 -10.36 -5.48 -13.02
C GLY A 111 -10.41 -4.02 -13.46
N PHE A 112 -11.51 -3.66 -14.14
CA PHE A 112 -11.70 -2.33 -14.71
C PHE A 112 -12.62 -1.46 -13.85
N ARG A 113 -13.83 -1.97 -13.56
CA ARG A 113 -14.87 -1.24 -12.80
C ARG A 113 -14.89 -1.60 -11.32
N GLU A 114 -14.52 -2.83 -11.01
CA GLU A 114 -14.53 -3.39 -9.66
C GLU A 114 -13.23 -4.15 -9.44
N PRO A 115 -12.68 -4.11 -8.21
CA PRO A 115 -11.49 -4.88 -7.86
C PRO A 115 -11.80 -6.37 -7.87
N LYS A 116 -10.89 -7.18 -8.44
CA LYS A 116 -10.99 -8.64 -8.46
C LYS A 116 -9.88 -9.29 -7.64
N LEU A 117 -8.64 -9.21 -8.13
CA LEU A 117 -7.47 -9.79 -7.48
C LEU A 117 -6.57 -8.68 -6.93
N PRO A 118 -6.58 -8.42 -5.61
CA PRO A 118 -5.84 -7.32 -4.98
C PRO A 118 -4.34 -7.63 -4.86
N TYR A 119 -3.48 -6.84 -5.50
CA TYR A 119 -2.01 -7.00 -5.47
C TYR A 119 -1.33 -6.09 -4.45
N PHE A 120 -1.99 -4.98 -4.09
CA PHE A 120 -1.48 -3.98 -3.17
C PHE A 120 -2.59 -3.42 -2.29
N CYS A 121 -2.30 -3.19 -1.01
CA CYS A 121 -3.20 -2.53 -0.05
C CYS A 121 -2.54 -1.26 0.53
N LEU A 122 -3.34 -0.20 0.70
CA LEU A 122 -2.90 1.08 1.25
C LEU A 122 -3.75 1.46 2.46
N GLN A 123 -3.10 1.93 3.52
CA GLN A 123 -3.75 2.56 4.67
C GLN A 123 -3.10 3.91 5.01
N GLU A 124 -3.90 4.93 5.21
CA GLU A 124 -3.53 6.29 5.60
C GLU A 124 -3.91 6.55 7.06
N TYR A 125 -3.07 7.33 7.73
CA TYR A 125 -3.23 7.72 9.12
C TYR A 125 -2.79 9.17 9.32
N THR A 126 -3.66 9.99 9.92
CA THR A 126 -3.33 11.34 10.41
C THR A 126 -3.63 11.51 11.89
N LYS A 127 -3.17 12.61 12.47
CA LYS A 127 -3.36 12.95 13.89
C LYS A 127 -4.84 13.14 14.29
N GLU A 128 -5.74 13.40 13.33
CA GLU A 128 -7.17 13.58 13.59
C GLU A 128 -7.91 12.26 13.82
N LYS A 129 -7.40 11.13 13.29
CA LYS A 129 -7.81 9.81 13.75
C LYS A 129 -7.25 9.64 15.17
N GLU A 130 -8.10 9.82 16.17
CA GLU A 130 -7.91 9.23 17.51
C GLU A 130 -7.33 7.79 17.40
N PRO A 131 -6.51 7.35 18.36
CA PRO A 131 -5.52 6.27 18.23
C PRO A 131 -6.10 4.84 18.12
N ASP A 132 -7.34 4.69 17.67
CA ASP A 132 -8.00 3.39 17.56
C ASP A 132 -7.58 2.70 16.26
N GLY A 133 -6.39 2.12 16.32
CA GLY A 133 -5.90 1.12 15.39
C GLY A 133 -4.42 1.24 15.08
N ASP A 134 -3.79 0.10 14.82
CA ASP A 134 -2.41 0.03 14.36
C ASP A 134 -2.41 0.04 12.82
N PRO A 135 -1.96 1.12 12.13
CA PRO A 135 -2.04 1.20 10.67
C PRO A 135 -1.21 0.12 9.97
N ALA A 136 -0.12 -0.35 10.60
CA ALA A 136 0.63 -1.49 10.09
C ALA A 136 -0.20 -2.78 10.20
N ALA A 137 -0.92 -2.96 11.31
CA ALA A 137 -1.84 -4.08 11.47
C ALA A 137 -3.04 -4.02 10.49
N GLN A 138 -3.60 -2.83 10.27
CA GLN A 138 -4.73 -2.65 9.35
C GLN A 138 -4.36 -3.03 7.92
N VAL A 139 -3.23 -2.53 7.42
CA VAL A 139 -2.76 -2.90 6.09
C VAL A 139 -2.38 -4.38 6.03
N LEU A 140 -1.74 -4.94 7.06
CA LEU A 140 -1.40 -6.36 7.10
C LEU A 140 -2.64 -7.27 7.12
N ALA A 141 -3.68 -6.89 7.87
CA ALA A 141 -4.97 -7.60 7.89
C ALA A 141 -5.64 -7.56 6.51
N ALA A 142 -5.59 -6.42 5.82
CA ALA A 142 -6.05 -6.31 4.44
C ALA A 142 -5.22 -7.19 3.49
N MET A 143 -3.90 -7.25 3.68
CA MET A 143 -3.00 -8.08 2.88
C MET A 143 -3.25 -9.58 3.08
N LEU A 144 -3.58 -10.03 4.30
CA LEU A 144 -3.97 -11.41 4.58
C LEU A 144 -5.23 -11.80 3.80
N VAL A 145 -6.26 -10.96 3.83
CA VAL A 145 -7.48 -11.18 3.03
C VAL A 145 -7.16 -11.15 1.53
N ALA A 146 -6.32 -10.21 1.08
CA ALA A 146 -5.90 -10.14 -0.32
C ALA A 146 -5.18 -11.42 -0.79
N GLN A 147 -4.34 -12.02 0.07
CA GLN A 147 -3.62 -13.25 -0.23
C GLN A 147 -4.57 -14.45 -0.37
N GLU A 148 -5.60 -14.54 0.48
CA GLU A 148 -6.68 -15.54 0.37
C GLU A 148 -7.44 -15.39 -0.95
N VAL A 149 -7.86 -14.16 -1.29
CA VAL A 149 -8.55 -13.85 -2.56
C VAL A 149 -7.67 -14.20 -3.77
N ASN A 150 -6.36 -14.00 -3.65
CA ASN A 150 -5.38 -14.35 -4.68
C ASN A 150 -4.95 -15.82 -4.68
N GLN A 151 -5.46 -16.63 -3.74
CA GLN A 151 -5.11 -18.05 -3.59
C GLN A 151 -3.60 -18.29 -3.43
N TYR A 152 -2.90 -17.41 -2.71
CA TYR A 152 -1.46 -17.55 -2.42
C TYR A 152 -0.54 -17.63 -3.65
N GLN A 153 -1.03 -17.27 -4.85
CA GLN A 153 -0.26 -17.41 -6.08
C GLN A 153 0.91 -16.44 -6.17
N LEU A 154 0.80 -15.29 -5.50
CA LEU A 154 1.73 -14.17 -5.60
C LEU A 154 1.87 -13.49 -4.23
N PRO A 155 3.04 -12.88 -3.93
CA PRO A 155 3.16 -11.99 -2.78
C PRO A 155 2.16 -10.83 -2.87
N VAL A 156 1.67 -10.40 -1.72
CA VAL A 156 0.86 -9.18 -1.61
C VAL A 156 1.76 -8.05 -1.12
N TYR A 157 1.66 -6.90 -1.78
CA TYR A 157 2.39 -5.69 -1.42
C TYR A 157 1.50 -4.78 -0.58
N GLY A 158 2.09 -3.89 0.19
CA GLY A 158 1.35 -2.99 1.05
C GLY A 158 2.09 -1.69 1.31
N CYS A 159 1.34 -0.69 1.74
CA CYS A 159 1.89 0.54 2.24
C CYS A 159 0.99 1.09 3.34
N TYR A 160 1.58 1.60 4.41
CA TYR A 160 0.87 2.52 5.29
C TYR A 160 1.57 3.88 5.34
N ILE A 161 0.77 4.93 5.48
CA ILE A 161 1.23 6.32 5.47
C ILE A 161 0.81 6.97 6.79
N LYS A 162 1.78 7.54 7.53
CA LYS A 162 1.56 8.33 8.74
C LYS A 162 1.92 9.78 8.44
N GLY A 163 0.92 10.58 8.05
CA GLY A 163 1.13 11.94 7.55
C GLY A 163 2.04 11.95 6.31
N GLU A 164 3.30 12.35 6.50
CA GLU A 164 4.32 12.43 5.44
C GLU A 164 5.23 11.18 5.37
N VAL A 165 5.12 10.23 6.29
CA VAL A 165 6.02 9.07 6.37
C VAL A 165 5.38 7.84 5.74
N TRP A 166 6.04 7.26 4.75
CA TRP A 166 5.59 6.09 4.01
C TRP A 166 6.38 4.86 4.44
N HIS A 167 5.68 3.76 4.73
CA HIS A 167 6.28 2.46 5.03
C HIS A 167 5.71 1.43 4.08
N PHE A 168 6.58 0.64 3.46
CA PHE A 168 6.23 -0.38 2.48
C PHE A 168 6.32 -1.78 3.08
N LEU A 169 5.40 -2.65 2.68
CA LEU A 169 5.22 -3.98 3.25
C LEU A 169 5.15 -5.03 2.15
N THR A 170 5.64 -6.23 2.46
CA THR A 170 5.37 -7.43 1.67
C THR A 170 4.85 -8.52 2.57
N LEU A 171 3.88 -9.29 2.09
CA LEU A 171 3.38 -10.52 2.71
C LEU A 171 3.50 -11.65 1.69
N GLN A 172 4.10 -12.76 2.11
CA GLN A 172 4.08 -14.00 1.37
C GLN A 172 3.89 -15.17 2.33
N ASN A 173 2.84 -15.95 2.12
CA ASN A 173 2.41 -17.01 3.01
C ASN A 173 2.18 -16.44 4.42
N ARG A 174 3.01 -16.82 5.39
CA ARG A 174 2.96 -16.35 6.78
C ARG A 174 4.07 -15.37 7.13
N SER A 175 4.87 -14.98 6.15
CA SER A 175 6.01 -14.09 6.38
C SER A 175 5.73 -12.70 5.87
N TYR A 176 5.96 -11.69 6.71
CA TYR A 176 5.88 -10.30 6.29
C TYR A 176 7.13 -9.51 6.71
N SER A 177 7.36 -8.40 6.02
CA SER A 177 8.44 -7.46 6.31
C SER A 177 7.94 -6.03 6.08
N ILE A 178 8.47 -5.09 6.85
CA ILE A 178 8.13 -3.67 6.79
C ILE A 178 9.43 -2.89 6.55
N SER A 179 9.40 -1.94 5.62
CA SER A 179 10.53 -1.06 5.37
C SER A 179 10.69 -0.02 6.48
N GLU A 180 11.89 0.57 6.53
CA GLU A 180 12.09 1.88 7.15
C GLU A 180 11.16 2.94 6.53
N GLY A 181 10.99 4.05 7.25
CA GLY A 181 10.12 5.14 6.82
C GLY A 181 10.77 6.05 5.79
N TYR A 182 10.05 6.36 4.71
CA TYR A 182 10.41 7.35 3.70
C TYR A 182 9.68 8.66 3.96
N LEU A 183 10.41 9.76 4.14
CA LEU A 183 9.83 11.06 4.47
C LEU A 183 9.50 11.83 3.20
N ALA A 184 8.23 11.89 2.80
CA ALA A 184 7.81 12.50 1.53
C ALA A 184 8.14 14.01 1.41
N THR A 185 8.42 14.72 2.50
CA THR A 185 8.91 16.10 2.49
C THR A 185 10.41 16.23 2.23
N ARG A 186 11.15 15.11 2.18
CA ARG A 186 12.56 15.05 1.75
C ARG A 186 12.65 14.73 0.25
N GLN A 187 13.43 15.53 -0.47
CA GLN A 187 13.56 15.41 -1.94
C GLN A 187 14.05 14.02 -2.41
N ALA A 188 14.99 13.40 -1.71
CA ALA A 188 15.46 12.05 -2.05
C ALA A 188 14.33 11.02 -1.86
N ASP A 189 13.68 11.05 -0.71
CA ASP A 189 12.67 10.07 -0.32
C ASP A 189 11.40 10.18 -1.19
N ILE A 190 10.93 11.37 -1.60
CA ILE A 190 9.77 11.48 -2.51
C ILE A 190 10.06 10.86 -3.89
N VAL A 191 11.29 11.02 -4.35
CA VAL A 191 11.77 10.42 -5.60
C VAL A 191 11.81 8.89 -5.46
N ASP A 192 12.28 8.38 -4.31
CA ASP A 192 12.34 6.94 -4.05
C ASP A 192 10.94 6.33 -3.86
N ILE A 193 10.03 6.98 -3.11
CA ILE A 193 8.62 6.59 -3.00
C ILE A 193 8.01 6.43 -4.41
N PHE A 194 8.22 7.41 -5.28
CA PHE A 194 7.67 7.36 -6.63
C PHE A 194 8.28 6.22 -7.46
N LYS A 195 9.59 5.96 -7.36
CA LYS A 195 10.24 4.81 -8.02
C LYS A 195 9.68 3.49 -7.50
N ILE A 196 9.55 3.33 -6.19
CA ILE A 196 9.01 2.13 -5.55
C ILE A 196 7.61 1.83 -6.12
N LEU A 197 6.75 2.85 -6.25
CA LEU A 197 5.42 2.69 -6.86
C LEU A 197 5.49 2.37 -8.36
N LYS A 198 6.44 2.95 -9.11
CA LYS A 198 6.65 2.58 -10.52
C LYS A 198 7.14 1.15 -10.67
N VAL A 199 8.04 0.68 -9.82
CA VAL A 199 8.48 -0.72 -9.79
C VAL A 199 7.31 -1.64 -9.45
N LEU A 200 6.48 -1.28 -8.46
CA LEU A 200 5.26 -2.02 -8.14
C LEU A 200 4.37 -2.18 -9.38
N LYS A 201 4.18 -1.12 -10.17
CA LYS A 201 3.43 -1.19 -11.41
C LYS A 201 4.04 -2.18 -12.40
N MET A 202 5.37 -2.23 -12.54
CA MET A 202 6.02 -3.23 -13.40
C MET A 202 5.79 -4.65 -12.90
N ILE A 203 5.92 -4.87 -11.59
CA ILE A 203 5.66 -6.18 -10.94
C ILE A 203 4.23 -6.64 -11.25
N ILE A 204 3.24 -5.77 -11.08
CA ILE A 204 1.83 -6.08 -11.36
C ILE A 204 1.64 -6.43 -12.84
N ILE A 205 2.25 -5.69 -13.77
CA ILE A 205 2.17 -5.99 -15.20
C ILE A 205 2.75 -7.38 -15.50
N GLU A 206 3.86 -7.77 -14.88
CA GLU A 206 4.42 -9.12 -15.04
C GLU A 206 3.49 -10.21 -14.48
N PHE A 207 2.87 -9.98 -13.32
CA PHE A 207 1.88 -10.90 -12.75
C PHE A 207 0.70 -11.16 -13.70
N MET A 208 0.30 -10.15 -14.47
CA MET A 208 -0.78 -10.29 -15.43
C MET A 208 -0.40 -11.12 -16.66
N LYS A 209 0.87 -11.11 -17.07
CA LYS A 209 1.36 -11.94 -18.19
C LYS A 209 1.44 -13.42 -17.84
N VAL A 210 1.72 -13.74 -16.58
CA VAL A 210 1.81 -15.14 -16.11
C VAL A 210 0.43 -15.80 -16.04
N LYS A 211 -0.65 -15.01 -15.91
CA LYS A 211 -2.04 -15.50 -15.82
C LYS A 211 -2.77 -15.57 -17.17
N SER A 212 -2.18 -15.08 -18.26
CA SER A 212 -2.72 -15.14 -19.63
C SER A 212 -2.17 -16.33 -20.40
#